data_AF-Q2FPY6-F1
#
_entry.id   AF-Q2FPY6-F1
#
_cell.length_a   1.000
_cell.length_b   1.000
_cell.length_c   1.000
_cell.angle_alpha   90.00
_cell.angle_beta   90.00
_cell.angle_gamma   90.00
#
_symmetry.space_group_name_H-M   'P 1'
#
loop_
_entity.id
_entity.type
_entity.pdbx_description
1 polymer ?
#
loop_
_entity_poly.entity_id
_entity_poly.type
_entity_poly.pdbx_seq_one_letter_code
_entity_poly.pdbx_strand_id
1 'polypeptide(L)'
;MIKRALLFGGTDGHGIIMTGLSERALKGEGFEVITVCSYIRPLPEKEQEYADYGTHIPCFFWQYTFPYYMKNFVSDYSIVVIVDIPFPEPDNRCPSLSVDQIVEEMKSALEIVPRIVLIDHHKNSFTHYGKVSQVGAEVVISSSAMFTHYGKPDKFTHKWGRYGAICDRDDAVLPVTEEEEIFAARIDAAKTDIEGCLNAIRQDDFSFFNHFSPDIPKPDTVMEYDSFLYIPRLAEGFGYKQLDQACRQYRKDYALGVSYQNPDNPVILLTTYWKSDNLPVALLLGMTRFRGHVTAPNIDFSHEMVDDLISLLSHPDKGEIKESGQILSNQFYSYVARFLRRVEIPYFLTLHKWGHVEHVIANARTLGSLYGLSDEEQKILNWACLLHDIGYGIDRSICPDFDEIHRRHHEFSEQMVRSWEKEGLFSGFLNHDEVSLIADMCLRHRKKMELPGKERDHLYILLRVADGMDNDYRRAQKNDEGTLYSELDKHLNEDSRREWESHQAVLGLSLNIRDDVLTFVMIVRDREKAFVKIQDLERETEPLKRYYKIRIEIIDITDE
;
A
#
# COMPACT_ATOMS: atom_id res chain seq x y z
N MET A 1 -16.52 -36.03 -5.89
CA MET A 1 -16.52 -34.82 -6.73
C MET A 1 -15.14 -34.21 -6.64
N ILE A 2 -14.51 -33.92 -7.78
CA ILE A 2 -13.24 -33.18 -7.81
C ILE A 2 -13.55 -31.74 -7.40
N LYS A 3 -12.80 -31.19 -6.42
CA LYS A 3 -12.94 -29.79 -6.04
C LYS A 3 -12.15 -28.95 -7.04
N ARG A 4 -12.80 -28.06 -7.78
CA ARG A 4 -12.13 -27.15 -8.72
C ARG A 4 -12.04 -25.75 -8.11
N ALA A 5 -10.90 -25.10 -8.30
CA ALA A 5 -10.64 -23.72 -7.94
C ALA A 5 -10.36 -22.90 -9.19
N LEU A 6 -10.93 -21.69 -9.26
CA LEU A 6 -10.56 -20.69 -10.27
C LEU A 6 -9.66 -19.65 -9.61
N LEU A 7 -8.47 -19.43 -10.15
CA LEU A 7 -7.49 -18.49 -9.63
C LEU A 7 -7.22 -17.40 -10.68
N PHE A 8 -7.55 -16.15 -10.36
CA PHE A 8 -7.16 -14.98 -11.13
C PHE A 8 -5.95 -14.32 -10.50
N GLY A 9 -4.97 -13.95 -11.33
CA GLY A 9 -3.70 -13.40 -10.87
C GLY A 9 -3.19 -12.24 -11.70
N GLY A 10 -2.56 -11.26 -11.05
CA GLY A 10 -1.82 -10.17 -11.70
C GLY A 10 -0.68 -10.68 -12.59
N THR A 11 -0.26 -9.87 -13.58
CA THR A 11 0.70 -10.29 -14.64
C THR A 11 2.06 -9.60 -14.57
N ASP A 12 2.30 -8.74 -13.59
CA ASP A 12 3.64 -8.22 -13.34
C ASP A 12 4.47 -9.22 -12.51
N GLY A 13 5.74 -8.88 -12.21
CA GLY A 13 6.62 -9.78 -11.47
C GLY A 13 6.07 -10.16 -10.09
N HIS A 14 5.38 -9.24 -9.41
CA HIS A 14 4.74 -9.49 -8.13
C HIS A 14 3.52 -10.40 -8.28
N GLY A 15 2.57 -10.03 -9.14
CA GLY A 15 1.34 -10.77 -9.37
C GLY A 15 1.58 -12.20 -9.85
N ILE A 16 2.58 -12.43 -10.72
CA ILE A 16 2.96 -13.77 -11.17
C ILE A 16 3.45 -14.62 -9.98
N ILE A 17 4.27 -14.05 -9.10
CA ILE A 17 4.73 -14.74 -7.89
C ILE A 17 3.54 -15.07 -6.99
N MET A 18 2.70 -14.08 -6.66
CA MET A 18 1.53 -14.28 -5.80
C MET A 18 0.57 -15.33 -6.36
N THR A 19 0.42 -15.37 -7.68
CA THR A 19 -0.36 -16.38 -8.40
C THR A 19 0.25 -17.78 -8.21
N GLY A 20 1.55 -17.93 -8.44
CA GLY A 20 2.25 -19.21 -8.27
C GLY A 20 2.18 -19.74 -6.83
N LEU A 21 2.30 -18.86 -5.84
CA LEU A 21 2.15 -19.19 -4.42
C LEU A 21 0.72 -19.62 -4.09
N SER A 22 -0.28 -18.87 -4.56
CA SER A 22 -1.70 -19.16 -4.35
C SER A 22 -2.11 -20.49 -4.98
N GLU A 23 -1.64 -20.77 -6.20
CA GLU A 23 -1.91 -22.03 -6.89
C GLU A 23 -1.30 -23.22 -6.14
N ARG A 24 -0.07 -23.09 -5.63
CA ARG A 24 0.58 -24.12 -4.82
C ARG A 24 -0.24 -24.43 -3.56
N ALA A 25 -0.71 -23.41 -2.85
CA ALA A 25 -1.55 -23.58 -1.67
C ALA A 25 -2.87 -24.29 -1.99
N LEU A 26 -3.59 -23.85 -3.04
CA LEU A 26 -4.84 -24.48 -3.48
C LEU A 26 -4.64 -25.95 -3.88
N LYS A 27 -3.55 -26.27 -4.60
CA LYS A 27 -3.21 -27.67 -4.93
C LYS A 27 -2.89 -28.48 -3.67
N GLY A 28 -2.21 -27.90 -2.70
CA GLY A 28 -1.95 -28.51 -1.39
C GLY A 28 -3.23 -28.84 -0.61
N GLU A 29 -4.27 -28.03 -0.77
CA GLU A 29 -5.61 -28.27 -0.21
C GLU A 29 -6.44 -29.29 -1.03
N GLY A 30 -5.88 -29.83 -2.12
CA GLY A 30 -6.49 -30.86 -2.96
C GLY A 30 -7.42 -30.34 -4.05
N PHE A 31 -7.33 -29.06 -4.43
CA PHE A 31 -8.06 -28.51 -5.57
C PHE A 31 -7.38 -28.81 -6.91
N GLU A 32 -8.19 -29.07 -7.93
CA GLU A 32 -7.80 -28.88 -9.32
C GLU A 32 -7.91 -27.39 -9.65
N VAL A 33 -6.80 -26.75 -9.97
CA VAL A 33 -6.74 -25.29 -10.14
C VAL A 33 -6.74 -24.91 -11.62
N ILE A 34 -7.66 -24.03 -12.01
CA ILE A 34 -7.65 -23.32 -13.29
C ILE A 34 -7.13 -21.91 -13.04
N THR A 35 -5.96 -21.60 -13.59
CA THR A 35 -5.30 -20.30 -13.41
C THR A 35 -5.55 -19.41 -14.63
N VAL A 36 -5.97 -18.17 -14.38
CA VAL A 36 -6.14 -17.10 -15.37
C VAL A 36 -5.20 -15.96 -14.99
N CYS A 37 -4.04 -15.94 -15.64
CA CYS A 37 -3.01 -14.91 -15.50
C CYS A 37 -2.49 -14.63 -16.90
N SER A 38 -3.00 -13.58 -17.56
CA SER A 38 -2.76 -13.39 -18.99
C SER A 38 -2.75 -11.92 -19.43
N TYR A 39 -1.86 -11.64 -20.38
CA TYR A 39 -1.77 -10.37 -21.07
C TYR A 39 -2.57 -10.46 -22.39
N ILE A 40 -3.75 -9.84 -22.44
CA ILE A 40 -4.60 -9.82 -23.63
C ILE A 40 -4.76 -8.37 -24.08
N ARG A 41 -4.25 -8.04 -25.28
CA ARG A 41 -4.46 -6.70 -25.84
C ARG A 41 -5.95 -6.50 -26.14
N PRO A 42 -6.61 -5.49 -25.57
CA PRO A 42 -8.03 -5.28 -25.81
C PRO A 42 -8.28 -4.79 -27.23
N LEU A 43 -9.41 -5.23 -27.80
CA LEU A 43 -9.97 -4.68 -29.03
C LEU A 43 -10.53 -3.27 -28.77
N PRO A 44 -10.66 -2.40 -29.79
CA PRO A 44 -11.31 -1.10 -29.66
C PRO A 44 -12.74 -1.20 -29.11
N GLU A 45 -13.15 -0.23 -28.29
CA GLU A 45 -14.40 -0.19 -27.50
C GLU A 45 -15.69 -0.51 -28.29
N LYS A 46 -15.74 -0.19 -29.59
CA LYS A 46 -16.90 -0.42 -30.46
C LYS A 46 -17.17 -1.90 -30.77
N GLU A 47 -16.28 -2.80 -30.36
CA GLU A 47 -16.35 -4.24 -30.61
C GLU A 47 -16.28 -5.05 -29.30
N GLN A 48 -16.33 -4.41 -28.13
CA GLN A 48 -16.16 -5.10 -26.85
C GLN A 48 -17.47 -5.76 -26.35
N GLU A 49 -17.58 -7.07 -26.55
CA GLU A 49 -18.56 -7.94 -25.85
C GLU A 49 -17.96 -8.49 -24.54
N TYR A 50 -18.79 -9.11 -23.67
CA TYR A 50 -18.31 -9.86 -22.50
C TYR A 50 -17.40 -11.01 -22.94
N ALA A 51 -16.08 -10.81 -22.82
CA ALA A 51 -15.05 -11.77 -23.22
C ALA A 51 -13.86 -11.73 -22.24
N ASP A 52 -12.94 -12.68 -22.38
CA ASP A 52 -11.68 -12.70 -21.63
C ASP A 52 -10.70 -11.66 -22.22
N TYR A 53 -10.49 -10.57 -21.48
CA TYR A 53 -9.49 -9.53 -21.78
C TYR A 53 -8.27 -9.63 -20.85
N GLY A 54 -8.09 -10.77 -20.20
CA GLY A 54 -6.98 -11.09 -19.33
C GLY A 54 -7.04 -10.34 -18.00
N THR A 55 -5.91 -10.33 -17.32
CA THR A 55 -5.77 -9.82 -15.94
C THR A 55 -4.80 -8.66 -15.80
N HIS A 56 -4.03 -8.35 -16.84
CA HIS A 56 -2.98 -7.31 -16.83
C HIS A 56 -3.46 -5.86 -16.65
N ILE A 57 -4.72 -5.55 -16.95
CA ILE A 57 -5.33 -4.23 -16.76
C ILE A 57 -6.54 -4.41 -15.84
N PRO A 58 -6.49 -3.89 -14.59
CA PRO A 58 -7.56 -4.09 -13.62
C PRO A 58 -8.95 -3.68 -14.13
N CYS A 59 -9.07 -2.55 -14.83
CA CYS A 59 -10.36 -2.09 -15.33
C CYS A 59 -10.98 -3.05 -16.36
N PHE A 60 -10.19 -3.65 -17.25
CA PHE A 60 -10.68 -4.66 -18.19
C PHE A 60 -10.96 -5.99 -17.53
N PHE A 61 -10.16 -6.38 -16.53
CA PHE A 61 -10.44 -7.56 -15.74
C PHE A 61 -11.82 -7.47 -15.09
N TRP A 62 -12.08 -6.40 -14.35
CA TRP A 62 -13.32 -6.24 -13.60
C TRP A 62 -14.54 -5.99 -14.49
N GLN A 63 -14.38 -5.27 -15.61
CA GLN A 63 -15.49 -4.97 -16.51
C GLN A 63 -15.87 -6.16 -17.42
N TYR A 64 -14.90 -6.98 -17.82
CA TYR A 64 -15.11 -7.97 -18.88
C TYR A 64 -14.71 -9.38 -18.46
N THR A 65 -13.45 -9.59 -18.06
CA THR A 65 -12.91 -10.93 -17.78
C THR A 65 -13.64 -11.60 -16.61
N PHE A 66 -13.73 -10.92 -15.47
CA PHE A 66 -14.41 -11.47 -14.29
C PHE A 66 -15.88 -11.80 -14.58
N PRO A 67 -16.72 -10.89 -15.13
CA PRO A 67 -18.09 -11.22 -15.53
C PRO A 67 -18.18 -12.35 -16.57
N TYR A 68 -17.25 -12.43 -17.52
CA TYR A 68 -17.23 -13.52 -18.51
C TYR A 68 -17.09 -14.89 -17.83
N TYR A 69 -16.14 -15.04 -16.90
CA TYR A 69 -16.00 -16.29 -16.17
C TYR A 69 -17.17 -16.55 -15.21
N MET A 70 -17.66 -15.51 -14.53
CA MET A 70 -18.78 -15.66 -13.59
C MET A 70 -20.07 -16.09 -14.31
N LYS A 71 -20.32 -15.63 -15.53
CA LYS A 71 -21.53 -15.99 -16.29
C LYS A 71 -21.46 -17.37 -16.95
N ASN A 72 -20.27 -17.78 -17.40
CA ASN A 72 -20.13 -18.98 -18.24
C ASN A 72 -19.64 -20.21 -17.47
N PHE A 73 -18.87 -20.04 -16.39
CA PHE A 73 -18.13 -21.15 -15.76
C PHE A 73 -18.25 -21.22 -14.24
N VAL A 74 -18.90 -20.26 -13.56
CA VAL A 74 -18.91 -20.19 -12.09
C VAL A 74 -19.41 -21.47 -11.40
N SER A 75 -20.38 -22.17 -11.99
CA SER A 75 -20.96 -23.41 -11.44
C SER A 75 -19.98 -24.58 -11.39
N ASP A 76 -18.86 -24.49 -12.12
CA ASP A 76 -17.84 -25.52 -12.16
C ASP A 76 -16.91 -25.49 -10.94
N TYR A 77 -16.93 -24.38 -10.18
CA TYR A 77 -15.93 -24.11 -9.15
C TYR A 77 -16.52 -24.16 -7.74
N SER A 78 -15.69 -24.59 -6.79
CA SER A 78 -16.01 -24.54 -5.36
C SER A 78 -15.46 -23.30 -4.67
N ILE A 79 -14.48 -22.65 -5.31
CA ILE A 79 -13.83 -21.43 -4.83
C ILE A 79 -13.33 -20.62 -6.03
N VAL A 80 -13.48 -19.30 -5.94
CA VAL A 80 -12.79 -18.34 -6.81
C VAL A 80 -11.81 -17.54 -5.94
N VAL A 81 -10.56 -17.45 -6.36
CA VAL A 81 -9.51 -16.66 -5.71
C VAL A 81 -9.05 -15.59 -6.67
N ILE A 82 -8.99 -14.34 -6.23
CA ILE A 82 -8.52 -13.20 -6.99
C ILE A 82 -7.35 -12.61 -6.20
N VAL A 83 -6.14 -12.68 -6.76
CA VAL A 83 -4.92 -12.24 -6.09
C VAL A 83 -4.26 -11.14 -6.90
N ASP A 84 -3.91 -10.05 -6.22
CA ASP A 84 -3.12 -8.96 -6.78
C ASP A 84 -3.73 -8.32 -8.03
N ILE A 85 -5.06 -8.11 -8.00
CA ILE A 85 -5.78 -7.34 -9.02
C ILE A 85 -6.63 -6.29 -8.29
N PRO A 86 -6.15 -5.04 -8.18
CA PRO A 86 -6.82 -4.01 -7.39
C PRO A 86 -8.14 -3.59 -8.00
N PHE A 87 -9.00 -2.95 -7.20
CA PHE A 87 -10.15 -2.24 -7.77
C PHE A 87 -9.66 -1.04 -8.58
N PRO A 88 -10.21 -0.82 -9.79
CA PRO A 88 -9.68 0.18 -10.68
C PRO A 88 -10.10 1.57 -10.20
N GLU A 89 -9.16 2.52 -10.27
CA GLU A 89 -9.53 3.94 -10.25
C GLU A 89 -10.32 4.28 -11.53
N PRO A 90 -11.14 5.34 -11.50
CA PRO A 90 -11.83 5.82 -12.70
C PRO A 90 -10.85 6.01 -13.85
N ASP A 91 -11.04 5.23 -14.90
CA ASP A 91 -10.17 5.16 -16.06
C ASP A 91 -10.95 5.53 -17.31
N ASN A 92 -10.38 6.39 -18.16
CA ASN A 92 -10.97 6.76 -19.44
C ASN A 92 -11.15 5.54 -20.38
N ARG A 93 -10.43 4.43 -20.13
CA ARG A 93 -10.59 3.15 -20.85
C ARG A 93 -11.85 2.39 -20.46
N CYS A 94 -12.38 2.63 -19.26
CA CYS A 94 -13.53 1.95 -18.67
C CYS A 94 -14.44 2.96 -17.93
N PRO A 95 -14.94 4.01 -18.59
CA PRO A 95 -15.58 5.15 -17.92
C PRO A 95 -16.92 4.78 -17.26
N SER A 96 -17.53 3.68 -17.67
CA SER A 96 -18.79 3.17 -17.12
C SER A 96 -18.62 2.26 -15.91
N LEU A 97 -17.39 1.81 -15.62
CA LEU A 97 -17.13 0.85 -14.55
C LEU A 97 -17.17 1.55 -13.19
N SER A 98 -17.99 1.03 -12.29
CA SER A 98 -18.04 1.47 -10.89
C SER A 98 -17.77 0.31 -9.94
N VAL A 99 -17.26 0.62 -8.75
CA VAL A 99 -17.08 -0.36 -7.66
C VAL A 99 -18.40 -1.05 -7.32
N ASP A 100 -19.53 -0.34 -7.34
CA ASP A 100 -20.83 -0.92 -7.01
C ASP A 100 -21.27 -1.97 -8.06
N GLN A 101 -20.92 -1.77 -9.34
CA GLN A 101 -21.16 -2.80 -10.37
C GLN A 101 -20.31 -4.05 -10.13
N ILE A 102 -19.04 -3.89 -9.74
CA ILE A 102 -18.15 -5.01 -9.41
C ILE A 102 -18.72 -5.82 -8.23
N VAL A 103 -19.18 -5.12 -7.19
CA VAL A 103 -19.77 -5.73 -5.98
C VAL A 103 -21.07 -6.48 -6.32
N GLU A 104 -21.93 -5.94 -7.18
CA GLU A 104 -23.18 -6.62 -7.56
C GLU A 104 -22.93 -7.87 -8.42
N GLU A 105 -21.91 -7.85 -9.30
CA GLU A 105 -21.49 -9.03 -10.05
C GLU A 105 -20.91 -10.11 -9.10
N MET A 106 -20.07 -9.73 -8.13
CA MET A 106 -19.57 -10.65 -7.10
C MET A 106 -20.71 -11.27 -6.29
N LYS A 107 -21.67 -10.46 -5.85
CA LYS A 107 -22.85 -10.91 -5.11
C LYS A 107 -23.66 -11.93 -5.92
N SER A 108 -23.88 -11.66 -7.21
CA SER A 108 -24.56 -12.58 -8.12
C SER A 108 -23.79 -13.90 -8.27
N ALA A 109 -22.46 -13.83 -8.35
CA ALA A 109 -21.62 -15.02 -8.42
C ALA A 109 -21.68 -15.86 -7.13
N LEU A 110 -21.70 -15.22 -5.95
CA LEU A 110 -21.81 -15.89 -4.64
C LEU A 110 -23.13 -16.64 -4.43
N GLU A 111 -24.17 -16.38 -5.23
CA GLU A 111 -25.37 -17.21 -5.24
C GLU A 111 -25.12 -18.61 -5.85
N ILE A 112 -24.02 -18.77 -6.60
CA ILE A 112 -23.68 -19.99 -7.35
C ILE A 112 -22.40 -20.63 -6.81
N VAL A 113 -21.31 -19.86 -6.64
CA VAL A 113 -20.06 -20.37 -6.06
C VAL A 113 -20.05 -20.20 -4.54
N PRO A 114 -19.69 -21.25 -3.76
CA PRO A 114 -19.74 -21.16 -2.30
C PRO A 114 -18.78 -20.15 -1.66
N ARG A 115 -17.71 -19.74 -2.35
CA ARG A 115 -16.64 -18.93 -1.78
C ARG A 115 -15.92 -18.12 -2.86
N ILE A 116 -15.80 -16.81 -2.63
CA ILE A 116 -14.92 -15.92 -3.38
C ILE A 116 -13.94 -15.31 -2.38
N VAL A 117 -12.64 -15.34 -2.68
CA VAL A 117 -11.57 -14.77 -1.86
C VAL A 117 -10.84 -13.71 -2.67
N LEU A 118 -10.83 -12.48 -2.18
CA LEU A 118 -10.09 -11.37 -2.77
C LEU A 118 -8.88 -11.06 -1.88
N ILE A 119 -7.69 -11.01 -2.48
CA ILE A 119 -6.42 -10.79 -1.77
C ILE A 119 -5.69 -9.63 -2.43
N ASP A 120 -5.47 -8.55 -1.68
CA ASP A 120 -4.84 -7.32 -2.21
C ASP A 120 -3.96 -6.61 -1.16
N HIS A 121 -3.00 -5.82 -1.64
CA HIS A 121 -2.20 -4.88 -0.85
C HIS A 121 -2.27 -3.43 -1.37
N HIS A 122 -2.94 -3.17 -2.49
CA HIS A 122 -3.02 -1.84 -3.08
C HIS A 122 -3.89 -0.90 -2.24
N LYS A 123 -3.23 0.04 -1.55
CA LYS A 123 -3.85 0.97 -0.57
C LYS A 123 -5.02 1.80 -1.13
N ASN A 124 -5.08 2.03 -2.44
CA ASN A 124 -6.15 2.77 -3.09
C ASN A 124 -7.47 1.96 -3.18
N SER A 125 -7.41 0.62 -3.17
CA SER A 125 -8.59 -0.25 -3.18
C SER A 125 -9.32 -0.31 -1.82
N PHE A 126 -8.62 0.01 -0.73
CA PHE A 126 -9.00 -0.39 0.63
C PHE A 126 -10.30 0.24 1.16
N THR A 127 -10.74 1.37 0.61
CA THR A 127 -12.02 2.01 0.97
C THR A 127 -13.24 1.22 0.49
N HIS A 128 -13.06 0.23 -0.39
CA HIS A 128 -14.15 -0.50 -1.03
C HIS A 128 -14.37 -1.90 -0.45
N TYR A 129 -13.41 -2.44 0.28
CA TYR A 129 -13.46 -3.84 0.74
C TYR A 129 -14.49 -4.14 1.82
N GLY A 130 -14.96 -3.13 2.55
CA GLY A 130 -16.15 -3.27 3.39
C GLY A 130 -17.38 -3.69 2.60
N LYS A 131 -17.60 -3.11 1.40
CA LYS A 131 -18.72 -3.47 0.52
C LYS A 131 -18.62 -4.90 -0.01
N VAL A 132 -17.40 -5.34 -0.32
CA VAL A 132 -17.11 -6.70 -0.80
C VAL A 132 -17.39 -7.72 0.29
N SER A 133 -16.93 -7.46 1.53
CA SER A 133 -17.21 -8.32 2.67
C SER A 133 -18.71 -8.40 2.99
N GLN A 134 -19.44 -7.28 2.89
CA GLN A 134 -20.88 -7.24 3.16
C GLN A 134 -21.72 -8.13 2.23
N VAL A 135 -21.26 -8.39 1.00
CA VAL A 135 -21.94 -9.31 0.08
C VAL A 135 -21.54 -10.77 0.27
N GLY A 136 -20.66 -11.09 1.24
CA GLY A 136 -20.28 -12.45 1.63
C GLY A 136 -18.96 -12.94 1.03
N ALA A 137 -18.23 -12.11 0.30
CA ALA A 137 -16.88 -12.45 -0.15
C ALA A 137 -15.87 -12.37 1.02
N GLU A 138 -14.85 -13.21 0.98
CA GLU A 138 -13.71 -13.12 1.88
C GLU A 138 -12.72 -12.10 1.34
N VAL A 139 -12.18 -11.25 2.22
CA VAL A 139 -11.17 -10.27 1.86
C VAL A 139 -9.93 -10.48 2.72
N VAL A 140 -8.77 -10.60 2.10
CA VAL A 140 -7.48 -10.64 2.76
C VAL A 140 -6.70 -9.39 2.36
N ILE A 141 -6.36 -8.57 3.35
CA ILE A 141 -5.61 -7.33 3.16
C ILE A 141 -4.27 -7.49 3.84
N SER A 142 -3.18 -7.40 3.08
CA SER A 142 -1.82 -7.56 3.59
C SER A 142 -1.15 -6.20 3.72
N SER A 143 -0.43 -5.98 4.83
CA SER A 143 0.35 -4.74 5.04
C SER A 143 1.61 -4.64 4.16
N SER A 144 1.96 -5.73 3.47
CA SER A 144 3.06 -5.86 2.52
C SER A 144 2.64 -6.76 1.36
N ALA A 145 3.15 -6.43 0.17
CA ALA A 145 3.09 -7.23 -1.05
C ALA A 145 3.63 -8.67 -0.82
N MET A 146 4.59 -8.83 0.09
CA MET A 146 5.22 -10.13 0.37
C MET A 146 4.24 -11.24 0.77
N PHE A 147 3.10 -10.88 1.37
CA PHE A 147 2.11 -11.83 1.88
C PHE A 147 0.77 -11.77 1.14
N THR A 148 0.73 -11.14 -0.03
CA THR A 148 -0.48 -11.02 -0.86
C THR A 148 -0.73 -12.31 -1.64
N HIS A 149 -0.89 -13.44 -0.96
CA HIS A 149 -1.18 -14.72 -1.60
C HIS A 149 -2.23 -15.52 -0.82
N TYR A 150 -2.87 -16.48 -1.49
CA TYR A 150 -3.74 -17.45 -0.83
C TYR A 150 -2.93 -18.50 -0.08
N GLY A 151 -3.46 -18.95 1.05
CA GLY A 151 -2.87 -19.99 1.89
C GLY A 151 -2.02 -19.44 3.05
N LYS A 152 -1.65 -20.33 3.97
CA LYS A 152 -0.82 -20.01 5.14
C LYS A 152 0.62 -19.68 4.70
N PRO A 153 1.20 -18.55 5.13
CA PRO A 153 2.61 -18.27 4.89
C PRO A 153 3.56 -19.32 5.49
N ASP A 154 4.64 -19.64 4.78
CA ASP A 154 5.71 -20.55 5.19
C ASP A 154 7.08 -20.02 4.71
N LYS A 155 8.17 -20.79 4.92
CA LYS A 155 9.52 -20.39 4.45
C LYS A 155 9.59 -20.20 2.93
N PHE A 156 8.85 -21.02 2.18
CA PHE A 156 8.85 -21.00 0.73
C PHE A 156 8.10 -19.76 0.22
N THR A 157 6.92 -19.46 0.76
CA THR A 157 6.17 -18.25 0.41
C THR A 157 6.89 -16.99 0.87
N HIS A 158 7.54 -17.00 2.03
CA HIS A 158 8.36 -15.87 2.49
C HIS A 158 9.53 -15.58 1.53
N LYS A 159 10.23 -16.62 1.06
CA LYS A 159 11.35 -16.50 0.11
C LYS A 159 10.89 -15.89 -1.23
N TRP A 160 9.87 -16.46 -1.85
CA TRP A 160 9.35 -15.98 -3.13
C TRP A 160 8.61 -14.65 -3.00
N GLY A 161 7.81 -14.50 -1.95
CA GLY A 161 7.09 -13.29 -1.61
C GLY A 161 8.00 -12.07 -1.48
N ARG A 162 9.18 -12.25 -0.88
CA ARG A 162 10.20 -11.19 -0.81
C ARG A 162 10.62 -10.71 -2.20
N TYR A 163 10.86 -11.61 -3.16
CA TYR A 163 11.18 -11.20 -4.52
C TYR A 163 10.01 -10.54 -5.24
N GLY A 164 8.78 -10.99 -5.00
CA GLY A 164 7.57 -10.34 -5.51
C GLY A 164 7.48 -8.89 -5.01
N ALA A 165 7.62 -8.68 -3.71
CA ALA A 165 7.61 -7.35 -3.10
C ALA A 165 8.75 -6.44 -3.62
N ILE A 166 9.93 -6.99 -3.96
CA ILE A 166 11.00 -6.23 -4.63
C ILE A 166 10.60 -5.85 -6.07
N CYS A 167 9.89 -6.74 -6.80
CA CYS A 167 9.36 -6.42 -8.12
C CYS A 167 8.36 -5.25 -8.03
N ASP A 168 7.52 -5.25 -7.00
CA ASP A 168 6.55 -4.17 -6.76
C ASP A 168 7.17 -2.88 -6.21
N ARG A 169 8.40 -2.97 -5.67
CA ARG A 169 9.07 -1.89 -4.93
C ARG A 169 8.30 -1.50 -3.68
N ASP A 170 7.83 -2.52 -2.97
CA ASP A 170 7.30 -2.38 -1.63
C ASP A 170 8.43 -1.94 -0.68
N ASP A 171 8.24 -0.84 0.04
CA ASP A 171 9.22 -0.36 1.02
C ASP A 171 9.35 -1.32 2.20
N ALA A 172 8.35 -2.20 2.39
CA ALA A 172 8.32 -3.14 3.48
C ALA A 172 9.50 -4.09 3.48
N VAL A 173 10.07 -4.43 2.31
CA VAL A 173 11.16 -5.43 2.19
C VAL A 173 12.57 -4.86 2.27
N LEU A 174 12.71 -3.55 2.49
CA LEU A 174 14.03 -2.95 2.71
C LEU A 174 14.70 -3.47 4.00
N PRO A 175 16.05 -3.49 4.09
CA PRO A 175 17.00 -3.28 3.01
C PRO A 175 17.01 -4.45 2.01
N VAL A 176 17.38 -4.14 0.76
CA VAL A 176 17.49 -5.11 -0.34
C VAL A 176 18.92 -5.07 -0.90
N THR A 177 19.50 -6.26 -1.10
CA THR A 177 20.84 -6.46 -1.65
C THR A 177 20.84 -6.28 -3.18
N GLU A 178 22.02 -6.04 -3.75
CA GLU A 178 22.16 -5.95 -5.21
C GLU A 178 21.82 -7.26 -5.92
N GLU A 179 22.15 -8.40 -5.33
CA GLU A 179 21.81 -9.73 -5.87
C GLU A 179 20.29 -9.93 -5.92
N GLU A 180 19.57 -9.51 -4.88
CA GLU A 180 18.10 -9.59 -4.83
C GLU A 180 17.44 -8.66 -5.85
N GLU A 181 17.95 -7.43 -6.02
CA GLU A 181 17.46 -6.51 -7.08
C GLU A 181 17.69 -7.07 -8.48
N ILE A 182 18.88 -7.63 -8.73
CA ILE A 182 19.19 -8.26 -10.03
C ILE A 182 18.22 -9.42 -10.28
N PHE A 183 17.97 -10.25 -9.28
CA PHE A 183 17.06 -11.38 -9.44
C PHE A 183 15.61 -10.93 -9.68
N ALA A 184 15.12 -9.94 -8.93
CA ALA A 184 13.79 -9.36 -9.16
C ALA A 184 13.66 -8.74 -10.56
N ALA A 185 14.70 -8.06 -11.06
CA ALA A 185 14.71 -7.55 -12.44
C ALA A 185 14.62 -8.66 -13.49
N ARG A 186 15.18 -9.84 -13.23
CA ARG A 186 15.02 -11.02 -14.11
C ARG A 186 13.59 -11.55 -14.11
N ILE A 187 12.93 -11.56 -12.94
CA ILE A 187 11.50 -11.92 -12.84
C ILE A 187 10.64 -10.96 -13.65
N ASP A 188 10.86 -9.65 -13.49
CA ASP A 188 10.16 -8.62 -14.27
C ASP A 188 10.37 -8.77 -15.78
N ALA A 189 11.58 -9.16 -16.20
CA ALA A 189 11.88 -9.44 -17.61
C ALA A 189 11.21 -10.74 -18.11
N ALA A 190 11.04 -11.73 -17.23
CA ALA A 190 10.45 -13.03 -17.55
C ALA A 190 8.92 -13.00 -17.75
N LYS A 191 8.24 -11.89 -17.43
CA LYS A 191 6.77 -11.74 -17.60
C LYS A 191 6.25 -11.98 -19.03
N THR A 192 7.13 -12.03 -20.02
CA THR A 192 6.78 -12.43 -21.39
C THR A 192 6.47 -13.94 -21.52
N ASP A 193 6.89 -14.76 -20.56
CA ASP A 193 6.63 -16.20 -20.46
C ASP A 193 5.96 -16.52 -19.10
N ILE A 194 4.69 -16.13 -18.97
CA ILE A 194 3.93 -16.29 -17.71
C ILE A 194 3.86 -17.76 -17.27
N GLU A 195 3.55 -18.69 -18.17
CA GLU A 195 3.43 -20.11 -17.81
C GLU A 195 4.79 -20.71 -17.40
N GLY A 196 5.88 -20.31 -18.07
CA GLY A 196 7.24 -20.66 -17.65
C GLY A 196 7.55 -20.16 -16.24
N CYS A 197 7.24 -18.89 -15.94
CA CYS A 197 7.41 -18.31 -14.61
C CYS A 197 6.59 -19.07 -13.54
N LEU A 198 5.30 -19.31 -13.78
CA LEU A 198 4.44 -20.04 -12.84
C LEU A 198 4.99 -21.45 -12.59
N ASN A 199 5.44 -22.16 -13.62
CA ASN A 199 6.10 -23.47 -13.47
C ASN A 199 7.36 -23.37 -12.61
N ALA A 200 8.23 -22.40 -12.89
CA ALA A 200 9.48 -22.20 -12.17
C ALA A 200 9.25 -21.93 -10.68
N ILE A 201 8.31 -21.03 -10.35
CA ILE A 201 7.94 -20.73 -8.97
C ILE A 201 7.44 -22.01 -8.29
N ARG A 202 6.48 -22.74 -8.89
CA ARG A 202 5.91 -23.98 -8.32
C ARG A 202 6.99 -25.03 -7.98
N GLN A 203 8.06 -25.09 -8.75
CA GLN A 203 9.15 -26.06 -8.63
C GLN A 203 10.36 -25.54 -7.83
N ASP A 204 10.31 -24.31 -7.30
CA ASP A 204 11.47 -23.62 -6.69
C ASP A 204 12.67 -23.48 -7.65
N ASP A 205 12.43 -23.36 -8.95
CA ASP A 205 13.47 -23.27 -9.98
C ASP A 205 13.92 -21.83 -10.22
N PHE A 206 14.92 -21.41 -9.46
CA PHE A 206 15.59 -20.11 -9.64
C PHE A 206 16.38 -20.04 -10.95
N SER A 207 16.80 -21.17 -11.51
CA SER A 207 17.67 -21.20 -12.68
C SER A 207 16.94 -20.79 -13.96
N PHE A 208 15.62 -21.00 -14.02
CA PHE A 208 14.77 -20.50 -15.09
C PHE A 208 14.98 -19.01 -15.35
N PHE A 209 15.00 -18.19 -14.29
CA PHE A 209 15.11 -16.73 -14.38
C PHE A 209 16.50 -16.25 -14.85
N ASN A 210 17.54 -17.07 -14.74
CA ASN A 210 18.90 -16.70 -15.17
C ASN A 210 19.02 -16.50 -16.69
N HIS A 211 18.06 -17.00 -17.48
CA HIS A 211 18.01 -16.82 -18.93
C HIS A 211 17.52 -15.43 -19.35
N PHE A 212 16.84 -14.72 -18.47
CA PHE A 212 16.30 -13.39 -18.75
C PHE A 212 17.30 -12.31 -18.33
N SER A 213 17.49 -11.30 -19.17
CA SER A 213 18.41 -10.21 -18.84
C SER A 213 17.81 -9.31 -17.76
N PRO A 214 18.56 -8.97 -16.68
CA PRO A 214 18.14 -7.98 -15.70
C PRO A 214 18.32 -6.53 -16.21
N ASP A 215 18.89 -6.34 -17.39
CA ASP A 215 19.30 -5.03 -17.87
C ASP A 215 18.09 -4.14 -18.19
N ILE A 216 18.01 -3.02 -17.48
CA ILE A 216 17.12 -1.92 -17.83
C ILE A 216 17.86 -1.02 -18.84
N PRO A 217 17.26 -0.71 -20.00
CA PRO A 217 17.87 0.15 -21.01
C PRO A 217 18.27 1.50 -20.44
N LYS A 218 19.47 1.96 -20.77
CA LYS A 218 19.87 3.33 -20.42
C LYS A 218 19.06 4.34 -21.25
N PRO A 219 18.58 5.43 -20.65
CA PRO A 219 17.90 6.49 -21.40
C PRO A 219 18.88 7.16 -22.37
N ASP A 220 18.40 7.54 -23.55
CA ASP A 220 19.19 8.24 -24.58
C ASP A 220 19.63 9.63 -24.11
N THR A 221 18.83 10.26 -23.25
CA THR A 221 19.09 11.60 -22.71
C THR A 221 18.64 11.67 -21.27
N VAL A 222 19.50 12.21 -20.41
CA VAL A 222 19.22 12.55 -19.02
C VAL A 222 19.60 14.00 -18.80
N MET A 223 18.66 14.78 -18.31
CA MET A 223 18.88 16.16 -17.88
C MET A 223 18.96 16.15 -16.35
N GLU A 224 20.13 16.47 -15.81
CA GLU A 224 20.37 16.50 -14.37
C GLU A 224 20.08 17.90 -13.83
N TYR A 225 19.27 17.96 -12.77
CA TYR A 225 19.02 19.15 -11.96
C TYR A 225 19.54 18.91 -10.54
N ASP A 226 19.57 19.96 -9.71
CA ASP A 226 20.13 19.87 -8.35
C ASP A 226 19.43 18.78 -7.51
N SER A 227 18.09 18.78 -7.49
CA SER A 227 17.27 17.89 -6.67
C SER A 227 16.64 16.69 -7.42
N PHE A 228 16.68 16.67 -8.75
CA PHE A 228 15.95 15.66 -9.54
C PHE A 228 16.57 15.39 -10.92
N LEU A 229 16.04 14.37 -11.61
CA LEU A 229 16.38 14.06 -13.00
C LEU A 229 15.17 14.26 -13.91
N TYR A 230 15.41 14.67 -15.15
CA TYR A 230 14.43 14.62 -16.22
C TYR A 230 14.91 13.73 -17.36
N ILE A 231 14.07 12.77 -17.74
CA ILE A 231 14.28 11.87 -18.88
C ILE A 231 13.19 12.16 -19.93
N PRO A 232 13.50 12.91 -21.00
CA PRO A 232 12.50 13.34 -21.98
C PRO A 232 11.76 12.20 -22.70
N ARG A 233 12.36 11.01 -22.74
CA ARG A 233 11.78 9.82 -23.36
C ARG A 233 12.22 8.57 -22.62
N LEU A 234 11.25 7.88 -22.03
CA LEU A 234 11.46 6.60 -21.38
C LEU A 234 11.42 5.46 -22.40
N ALA A 235 12.17 4.39 -22.11
CA ALA A 235 12.13 3.15 -22.88
C ALA A 235 10.76 2.46 -22.71
N GLU A 236 10.23 1.91 -23.81
CA GLU A 236 8.95 1.22 -23.83
C GLU A 236 8.95 0.04 -22.86
N GLY A 237 7.96 -0.01 -21.96
CA GLY A 237 7.80 -1.11 -21.00
C GLY A 237 8.64 -1.03 -19.71
N PHE A 238 9.53 -0.03 -19.57
CA PHE A 238 10.39 0.11 -18.39
C PHE A 238 9.96 1.23 -17.43
N GLY A 239 9.40 2.33 -17.94
CA GLY A 239 8.73 3.37 -17.16
C GLY A 239 9.42 3.73 -15.84
N TYR A 240 8.74 3.50 -14.71
CA TYR A 240 9.24 3.76 -13.35
C TYR A 240 10.54 3.02 -13.02
N LYS A 241 10.80 1.82 -13.55
CA LYS A 241 12.03 1.06 -13.23
C LYS A 241 13.26 1.80 -13.79
N GLN A 242 13.13 2.39 -14.96
CA GLN A 242 14.17 3.21 -15.58
C GLN A 242 14.39 4.51 -14.79
N LEU A 243 13.32 5.13 -14.29
CA LEU A 243 13.42 6.30 -13.41
C LEU A 243 14.17 5.99 -12.11
N ASP A 244 13.81 4.90 -11.42
CA ASP A 244 14.49 4.47 -10.18
C ASP A 244 15.97 4.13 -10.40
N GLN A 245 16.29 3.42 -11.48
CA GLN A 245 17.67 3.12 -11.83
C GLN A 245 18.48 4.41 -12.06
N ALA A 246 17.87 5.41 -12.72
CA ALA A 246 18.50 6.71 -12.91
C ALA A 246 18.70 7.43 -11.57
N CYS A 247 17.67 7.46 -10.70
CA CYS A 247 17.79 8.01 -9.34
C CYS A 247 18.96 7.38 -8.57
N ARG A 248 19.08 6.04 -8.58
CA ARG A 248 20.21 5.32 -7.95
C ARG A 248 21.55 5.73 -8.56
N GLN A 249 21.65 5.79 -9.89
CA GLN A 249 22.90 6.10 -10.60
C GLN A 249 23.39 7.52 -10.34
N TYR A 250 22.49 8.50 -10.39
CA TYR A 250 22.83 9.93 -10.23
C TYR A 250 22.65 10.43 -8.79
N ARG A 251 22.28 9.54 -7.85
CA ARG A 251 22.04 9.87 -6.43
C ARG A 251 21.05 11.01 -6.25
N LYS A 252 19.89 10.89 -6.91
CA LYS A 252 18.77 11.82 -6.78
C LYS A 252 17.59 11.10 -6.16
N ASP A 253 16.80 11.84 -5.38
CA ASP A 253 15.60 11.30 -4.73
C ASP A 253 14.37 11.38 -5.62
N TYR A 254 14.40 12.19 -6.67
CA TYR A 254 13.26 12.42 -7.55
C TYR A 254 13.64 12.30 -9.02
N ALA A 255 12.72 11.79 -9.83
CA ALA A 255 12.84 11.86 -11.28
C ALA A 255 11.50 12.04 -11.98
N LEU A 256 11.56 12.68 -13.13
CA LEU A 256 10.48 12.93 -14.07
C LEU A 256 10.84 12.26 -15.40
N GLY A 257 9.90 11.61 -16.07
CA GLY A 257 10.11 11.18 -17.45
C GLY A 257 8.82 11.03 -18.24
N VAL A 258 8.93 10.93 -19.57
CA VAL A 258 7.76 10.82 -20.45
C VAL A 258 7.71 9.44 -21.08
N SER A 259 6.63 8.70 -20.82
CA SER A 259 6.33 7.42 -21.44
C SER A 259 5.51 7.62 -22.72
N TYR A 260 6.01 7.06 -23.82
CA TYR A 260 5.32 7.01 -25.11
C TYR A 260 4.78 5.61 -25.43
N GLN A 261 4.50 4.82 -24.39
CA GLN A 261 3.92 3.47 -24.57
C GLN A 261 2.61 3.51 -25.37
N ASN A 262 1.82 4.58 -25.20
CA ASN A 262 0.80 4.97 -26.15
C ASN A 262 1.27 6.26 -26.86
N PRO A 263 1.77 6.18 -28.12
CA PRO A 263 2.25 7.36 -28.84
C PRO A 263 1.20 8.44 -29.02
N ASP A 264 -0.08 8.06 -29.10
CA ASP A 264 -1.20 8.99 -29.29
C ASP A 264 -1.59 9.68 -27.98
N ASN A 265 -1.24 9.09 -26.83
CA ASN A 265 -1.50 9.65 -25.51
C ASN A 265 -0.29 9.40 -24.58
N PRO A 266 0.80 10.17 -24.74
CA PRO A 266 1.94 10.08 -23.85
C PRO A 266 1.56 10.44 -22.42
N VAL A 267 2.33 9.92 -21.46
CA VAL A 267 2.08 10.13 -20.03
C VAL A 267 3.36 10.57 -19.35
N ILE A 268 3.27 11.57 -18.49
CA ILE A 268 4.36 11.99 -17.62
C ILE A 268 4.36 11.08 -16.39
N LEU A 269 5.51 10.47 -16.11
CA LEU A 269 5.76 9.67 -14.93
C LEU A 269 6.67 10.46 -13.99
N LEU A 270 6.29 10.56 -12.72
CA LEU A 270 7.14 11.10 -11.66
C LEU A 270 7.44 9.98 -10.67
N THR A 271 8.64 9.96 -10.08
CA THR A 271 8.96 9.01 -9.02
C THR A 271 9.69 9.71 -7.88
N THR A 272 9.36 9.32 -6.66
CA THR A 272 10.31 9.30 -5.55
C THR A 272 11.13 8.03 -5.68
N TYR A 273 12.44 8.11 -5.52
CA TYR A 273 13.31 6.95 -5.52
C TYR A 273 12.86 5.96 -4.45
N TRP A 274 12.66 4.69 -4.80
CA TRP A 274 12.10 3.69 -3.90
C TRP A 274 12.80 3.60 -2.52
N LYS A 275 14.12 3.78 -2.46
CA LYS A 275 14.88 3.74 -1.20
C LYS A 275 15.10 5.11 -0.55
N SER A 276 14.40 6.14 -1.02
CA SER A 276 14.46 7.48 -0.43
C SER A 276 13.60 7.55 0.82
N ASP A 277 14.11 8.26 1.82
CA ASP A 277 13.35 8.59 3.04
C ASP A 277 12.61 9.94 2.89
N ASN A 278 12.69 10.59 1.72
CA ASN A 278 12.06 11.88 1.48
C ASN A 278 10.55 11.77 1.24
N LEU A 279 9.86 12.90 1.36
CA LEU A 279 8.43 13.01 1.09
C LEU A 279 8.10 12.54 -0.34
N PRO A 280 6.98 11.81 -0.55
CA PRO A 280 6.49 11.46 -1.88
C PRO A 280 6.39 12.66 -2.82
N VAL A 281 6.78 12.47 -4.08
CA VAL A 281 6.86 13.53 -5.10
C VAL A 281 5.52 14.22 -5.32
N ALA A 282 4.40 13.49 -5.25
CA ALA A 282 3.08 14.10 -5.37
C ALA A 282 2.81 15.11 -4.25
N LEU A 283 3.21 14.77 -3.02
CA LEU A 283 3.00 15.62 -1.85
C LEU A 283 3.96 16.81 -1.85
N LEU A 284 5.22 16.59 -2.21
CA LEU A 284 6.22 17.65 -2.41
C LEU A 284 5.70 18.71 -3.39
N LEU A 285 5.12 18.25 -4.50
CA LEU A 285 4.60 19.10 -5.56
C LEU A 285 3.19 19.66 -5.27
N GLY A 286 2.59 19.36 -4.12
CA GLY A 286 1.24 19.84 -3.82
C GLY A 286 0.16 19.27 -4.74
N MET A 287 0.42 18.12 -5.38
CA MET A 287 -0.44 17.57 -6.42
C MET A 287 -1.80 17.18 -5.86
N THR A 288 -2.85 17.69 -6.50
CA THR A 288 -4.24 17.40 -6.13
C THR A 288 -4.92 16.42 -7.06
N ARG A 289 -4.30 16.06 -8.19
CA ARG A 289 -4.85 15.08 -9.12
C ARG A 289 -3.70 14.33 -9.81
N PHE A 290 -3.78 13.01 -9.79
CA PHE A 290 -2.89 12.11 -10.51
C PHE A 290 -3.52 10.72 -10.54
N ARG A 291 -3.02 9.84 -11.41
CA ARG A 291 -3.31 8.40 -11.39
C ARG A 291 -2.13 7.66 -10.76
N GLY A 292 -2.39 6.61 -9.98
CA GLY A 292 -1.34 5.79 -9.36
C GLY A 292 -0.99 6.22 -7.93
N HIS A 293 0.23 5.94 -7.49
CA HIS A 293 0.66 6.13 -6.10
C HIS A 293 1.27 7.52 -5.86
N VAL A 294 1.22 8.04 -4.63
CA VAL A 294 1.81 9.35 -4.27
C VAL A 294 3.33 9.43 -4.52
N THR A 295 4.01 8.28 -4.47
CA THR A 295 5.45 8.15 -4.77
C THR A 295 5.71 7.91 -6.26
N ALA A 296 4.71 7.53 -7.04
CA ALA A 296 4.83 7.19 -8.45
C ALA A 296 3.60 7.68 -9.27
N PRO A 297 3.32 9.00 -9.32
CA PRO A 297 2.13 9.50 -9.98
C PRO A 297 2.30 9.59 -11.51
N ASN A 298 1.19 9.34 -12.21
CA ASN A 298 1.04 9.50 -13.65
C ASN A 298 0.19 10.74 -13.98
N ILE A 299 0.65 11.57 -14.91
CA ILE A 299 -0.04 12.80 -15.36
C ILE A 299 -0.21 12.77 -16.88
N ASP A 300 -1.32 13.31 -17.37
CA ASP A 300 -1.51 13.53 -18.82
C ASP A 300 -0.42 14.46 -19.37
N PHE A 301 0.14 14.10 -20.52
CA PHE A 301 1.25 14.85 -21.10
C PHE A 301 0.80 16.16 -21.76
N SER A 302 1.47 17.25 -21.39
CA SER A 302 1.56 18.47 -22.20
C SER A 302 2.96 19.07 -22.03
N HIS A 303 3.44 19.80 -23.03
CA HIS A 303 4.74 20.48 -22.92
C HIS A 303 4.75 21.52 -21.79
N GLU A 304 3.65 22.27 -21.63
CA GLU A 304 3.47 23.23 -20.54
C GLU A 304 3.56 22.55 -19.16
N MET A 305 2.92 21.38 -18.99
CA MET A 305 2.96 20.64 -17.74
C MET A 305 4.38 20.14 -17.41
N VAL A 306 5.16 19.71 -18.41
CA VAL A 306 6.57 19.34 -18.19
C VAL A 306 7.38 20.52 -17.68
N ASP A 307 7.25 21.69 -18.33
CA ASP A 307 7.97 22.91 -17.95
C ASP A 307 7.57 23.37 -16.53
N ASP A 308 6.29 23.29 -16.20
CA ASP A 308 5.76 23.60 -14.87
C ASP A 308 6.34 22.65 -13.80
N LEU A 309 6.36 21.35 -14.06
CA LEU A 309 6.91 20.35 -13.14
C LEU A 309 8.42 20.54 -12.92
N ILE A 310 9.18 20.83 -13.98
CA ILE A 310 10.62 21.14 -13.88
C ILE A 310 10.83 22.39 -13.02
N SER A 311 10.04 23.44 -13.26
CA SER A 311 10.10 24.70 -12.50
C SER A 311 9.81 24.47 -11.01
N LEU A 312 8.77 23.69 -10.71
CA LEU A 312 8.36 23.37 -9.34
C LEU A 312 9.33 22.44 -8.62
N LEU A 313 9.86 21.39 -9.26
CA LEU A 313 10.89 20.54 -8.64
C LEU A 313 12.19 21.31 -8.37
N SER A 314 12.49 22.33 -9.17
CA SER A 314 13.63 23.23 -8.94
C SER A 314 13.36 24.25 -7.82
N HIS A 315 12.09 24.59 -7.56
CA HIS A 315 11.67 25.60 -6.59
C HIS A 315 10.36 25.21 -5.89
N PRO A 316 10.35 24.12 -5.09
CA PRO A 316 9.11 23.55 -4.56
C PRO A 316 8.31 24.53 -3.69
N ASP A 317 9.00 25.48 -3.05
CA ASP A 317 8.40 26.49 -2.17
C ASP A 317 7.80 27.71 -2.91
N LYS A 318 7.97 27.82 -4.24
CA LYS A 318 7.69 29.07 -4.99
C LYS A 318 6.51 29.01 -5.96
N GLY A 319 5.75 27.93 -6.03
CA GLY A 319 4.60 27.84 -6.95
C GLY A 319 3.67 26.67 -6.65
N GLU A 320 2.44 26.71 -7.16
CA GLU A 320 1.43 25.64 -7.14
C GLU A 320 1.16 25.16 -8.57
N ILE A 321 0.98 23.85 -8.78
CA ILE A 321 0.34 23.38 -10.01
C ILE A 321 -1.09 23.89 -9.96
N LYS A 322 -1.39 24.90 -10.79
CA LYS A 322 -2.74 25.45 -10.92
C LYS A 322 -3.59 24.52 -11.77
N GLU A 323 -4.14 23.48 -11.17
CA GLU A 323 -5.14 22.69 -11.87
C GLU A 323 -6.54 23.30 -11.69
N SER A 324 -7.17 23.62 -12.82
CA SER A 324 -8.57 24.05 -12.86
C SER A 324 -9.49 22.85 -12.69
N GLY A 325 -10.21 22.78 -11.56
CA GLY A 325 -11.21 21.74 -11.32
C GLY A 325 -11.82 21.83 -9.92
N GLN A 326 -13.04 21.33 -9.77
CA GLN A 326 -13.67 21.18 -8.46
C GLN A 326 -12.96 20.02 -7.73
N ILE A 327 -12.36 20.30 -6.57
CA ILE A 327 -11.82 19.24 -5.70
C ILE A 327 -13.00 18.41 -5.20
N LEU A 328 -13.02 17.13 -5.57
CA LEU A 328 -14.00 16.19 -5.04
C LEU A 328 -13.63 15.87 -3.59
N SER A 329 -14.62 15.79 -2.71
CA SER A 329 -14.46 15.55 -1.27
C SER A 329 -13.77 14.23 -0.92
N ASN A 330 -13.62 13.31 -1.89
CA ASN A 330 -12.99 12.01 -1.73
C ASN A 330 -11.46 12.00 -1.92
N GLN A 331 -10.83 13.14 -2.24
CA GLN A 331 -9.39 13.21 -2.51
C GLN A 331 -8.57 13.65 -1.27
N PHE A 332 -8.46 12.76 -0.28
CA PHE A 332 -7.71 13.03 0.96
C PHE A 332 -6.28 13.55 0.73
N TYR A 333 -5.50 12.90 -0.12
CA TYR A 333 -4.11 13.30 -0.38
C TYR A 333 -3.98 14.68 -1.04
N SER A 334 -4.99 15.12 -1.77
CA SER A 334 -5.05 16.48 -2.33
C SER A 334 -5.15 17.54 -1.23
N TYR A 335 -5.92 17.26 -0.18
CA TYR A 335 -5.96 18.13 0.99
C TYR A 335 -4.66 18.10 1.78
N VAL A 336 -4.05 16.91 1.95
CA VAL A 336 -2.74 16.75 2.60
C VAL A 336 -1.66 17.55 1.88
N ALA A 337 -1.55 17.39 0.56
CA ALA A 337 -0.54 18.07 -0.26
C ALA A 337 -0.65 19.60 -0.16
N ARG A 338 -1.87 20.15 -0.08
CA ARG A 338 -2.08 21.59 0.16
C ARG A 338 -1.77 22.03 1.58
N PHE A 339 -2.09 21.19 2.57
CA PHE A 339 -1.81 21.45 3.98
C PHE A 339 -0.31 21.48 4.26
N LEU A 340 0.45 20.50 3.75
CA LEU A 340 1.90 20.40 3.92
C LEU A 340 2.69 21.56 3.30
N ARG A 341 2.06 22.38 2.43
CA ARG A 341 2.64 23.61 1.91
C ARG A 341 2.46 24.82 2.82
N ARG A 342 1.47 24.78 3.71
CA ARG A 342 1.14 25.87 4.65
C ARG A 342 1.81 25.70 6.00
N VAL A 343 2.20 24.49 6.31
CA VAL A 343 2.88 24.14 7.55
C VAL A 343 4.35 23.97 7.20
N GLU A 344 5.24 24.62 7.94
CA GLU A 344 6.65 24.23 7.93
C GLU A 344 6.68 22.77 8.35
N ILE A 345 6.90 21.87 7.38
CA ILE A 345 6.80 20.43 7.57
C ILE A 345 7.63 20.10 8.80
N PRO A 346 7.00 19.71 9.92
CA PRO A 346 7.77 19.44 11.12
C PRO A 346 8.74 18.34 10.74
N TYR A 347 9.97 18.47 11.24
CA TYR A 347 11.07 17.50 11.22
C TYR A 347 10.66 16.03 11.49
N PHE A 348 9.41 15.80 11.91
CA PHE A 348 8.78 14.53 12.20
C PHE A 348 8.21 13.74 11.00
N LEU A 349 7.61 14.35 9.96
CA LEU A 349 7.20 13.59 8.75
C LEU A 349 8.41 12.90 8.08
N THR A 350 9.61 13.38 8.43
CA THR A 350 10.93 12.85 8.08
C THR A 350 11.58 11.92 9.14
N LEU A 351 11.20 11.97 10.43
CA LEU A 351 11.75 11.10 11.49
C LEU A 351 11.05 9.73 11.56
N HIS A 352 9.72 9.71 11.63
CA HIS A 352 8.93 8.46 11.66
C HIS A 352 8.56 7.95 10.26
N LYS A 353 9.02 8.66 9.22
CA LYS A 353 8.89 8.38 7.78
C LYS A 353 7.45 8.36 7.27
N TRP A 354 7.26 8.85 6.04
CA TRP A 354 5.94 8.85 5.37
C TRP A 354 5.30 7.46 5.31
N GLY A 355 6.10 6.40 5.13
CA GLY A 355 5.62 5.03 5.03
C GLY A 355 4.74 4.60 6.21
N HIS A 356 5.14 4.92 7.45
CA HIS A 356 4.33 4.62 8.65
C HIS A 356 2.96 5.30 8.58
N VAL A 357 2.95 6.62 8.33
CA VAL A 357 1.71 7.41 8.26
C VAL A 357 0.78 6.87 7.18
N GLU A 358 1.33 6.51 6.02
CA GLU A 358 0.59 5.92 4.92
C GLU A 358 0.00 4.55 5.26
N HIS A 359 0.74 3.70 5.99
CA HIS A 359 0.24 2.40 6.48
C HIS A 359 -0.92 2.59 7.47
N VAL A 360 -0.78 3.49 8.43
CA VAL A 360 -1.85 3.77 9.40
C VAL A 360 -3.10 4.30 8.70
N ILE A 361 -2.95 5.20 7.73
CA ILE A 361 -4.08 5.69 6.90
C ILE A 361 -4.73 4.53 6.13
N ALA A 362 -3.94 3.64 5.52
CA ALA A 362 -4.45 2.51 4.75
C ALA A 362 -5.22 1.51 5.64
N ASN A 363 -4.67 1.18 6.81
CA ASN A 363 -5.34 0.35 7.81
C ASN A 363 -6.64 1.00 8.30
N ALA A 364 -6.61 2.30 8.56
CA ALA A 364 -7.79 3.05 9.01
C ALA A 364 -8.88 3.15 7.95
N ARG A 365 -8.53 3.24 6.66
CA ARG A 365 -9.49 3.18 5.54
C ARG A 365 -10.13 1.81 5.41
N THR A 366 -9.35 0.75 5.59
CA THR A 366 -9.84 -0.63 5.62
C THR A 366 -10.85 -0.80 6.75
N LEU A 367 -10.45 -0.50 7.98
CA LEU A 367 -11.29 -0.65 9.17
C LEU A 367 -12.53 0.25 9.11
N GLY A 368 -12.39 1.47 8.61
CA GLY A 368 -13.50 2.40 8.43
C GLY A 368 -14.50 1.94 7.37
N SER A 369 -14.02 1.37 6.26
CA SER A 369 -14.88 0.73 5.24
C SER A 369 -15.66 -0.45 5.82
N LEU A 370 -15.00 -1.31 6.61
CA LEU A 370 -15.62 -2.45 7.28
C LEU A 370 -16.67 -2.02 8.31
N TYR A 371 -16.42 -0.93 9.03
CA TYR A 371 -17.36 -0.37 10.00
C TYR A 371 -18.55 0.31 9.32
N GLY A 372 -18.38 0.78 8.09
CA GLY A 372 -19.38 1.57 7.38
C GLY A 372 -19.39 3.03 7.82
N LEU A 373 -18.20 3.61 8.03
CA LEU A 373 -18.08 5.05 8.30
C LEU A 373 -18.66 5.88 7.15
N SER A 374 -19.28 7.00 7.51
CA SER A 374 -19.61 8.05 6.55
C SER A 374 -18.35 8.71 5.99
N ASP A 375 -18.46 9.38 4.84
CA ASP A 375 -17.35 10.14 4.24
C ASP A 375 -16.76 11.19 5.20
N GLU A 376 -17.61 11.83 6.03
CA GLU A 376 -17.19 12.78 7.05
C GLU A 376 -16.33 12.10 8.13
N GLU A 377 -16.80 10.96 8.65
CA GLU A 377 -16.09 10.19 9.67
C GLU A 377 -14.76 9.62 9.16
N GLN A 378 -14.76 9.09 7.93
CA GLN A 378 -13.53 8.59 7.30
C GLN A 378 -12.54 9.73 7.05
N LYS A 379 -13.01 10.92 6.67
CA LYS A 379 -12.17 12.13 6.55
C LYS A 379 -11.52 12.46 7.89
N ILE A 380 -12.30 12.53 8.97
CA ILE A 380 -11.79 12.81 10.33
C ILE A 380 -10.75 11.76 10.75
N LEU A 381 -11.05 10.47 10.54
CA LEU A 381 -10.13 9.38 10.88
C LEU A 381 -8.83 9.48 10.08
N ASN A 382 -8.88 9.76 8.78
CA ASN A 382 -7.68 9.89 7.95
C ASN A 382 -6.80 11.07 8.42
N TRP A 383 -7.40 12.21 8.80
CA TRP A 383 -6.67 13.35 9.35
C TRP A 383 -6.06 13.06 10.72
N ALA A 384 -6.77 12.32 11.58
CA ALA A 384 -6.20 11.87 12.84
C ALA A 384 -5.01 10.92 12.61
N CYS A 385 -5.09 10.01 11.63
CA CYS A 385 -3.95 9.15 11.25
C CYS A 385 -2.76 9.95 10.74
N LEU A 386 -2.98 11.01 9.95
CA LEU A 386 -1.91 11.90 9.49
C LEU A 386 -1.20 12.60 10.65
N LEU A 387 -1.94 12.96 11.70
CA LEU A 387 -1.48 13.85 12.75
C LEU A 387 -1.13 13.14 14.08
N HIS A 388 -1.42 11.85 14.23
CA HIS A 388 -1.36 11.16 15.53
C HIS A 388 0.00 11.26 16.24
N ASP A 389 1.09 11.13 15.48
CA ASP A 389 2.45 11.12 16.03
C ASP A 389 3.22 12.46 15.81
N ILE A 390 2.58 13.55 15.34
CA ILE A 390 3.30 14.82 15.03
C ILE A 390 4.06 15.43 16.21
N GLY A 391 3.67 15.11 17.44
CA GLY A 391 4.30 15.60 18.67
C GLY A 391 5.74 15.13 18.86
N TYR A 392 6.21 14.11 18.14
CA TYR A 392 7.63 13.77 18.08
C TYR A 392 8.47 14.85 17.37
N GLY A 393 7.83 15.73 16.60
CA GLY A 393 8.46 16.86 15.91
C GLY A 393 8.58 18.13 16.74
N ILE A 394 8.29 18.06 18.04
CA ILE A 394 8.43 19.20 18.93
C ILE A 394 9.88 19.71 18.94
N ASP A 395 10.05 21.03 18.94
CA ASP A 395 11.37 21.66 18.96
C ASP A 395 12.16 21.16 20.19
N ARG A 396 13.38 20.68 19.97
CA ARG A 396 14.29 20.24 21.03
C ARG A 396 14.67 21.38 22.00
N SER A 397 14.47 22.63 21.61
CA SER A 397 14.56 23.79 22.50
C SER A 397 13.43 23.82 23.55
N ILE A 398 12.26 23.28 23.21
CA ILE A 398 11.08 23.18 24.09
C ILE A 398 11.18 21.92 24.95
N CYS A 399 11.55 20.78 24.36
CA CYS A 399 11.77 19.52 25.07
C CYS A 399 13.09 18.87 24.61
N PRO A 400 14.20 19.04 25.36
CA PRO A 400 15.50 18.52 24.93
C PRO A 400 15.66 17.01 25.15
N ASP A 401 14.83 16.40 26.01
CA ASP A 401 14.89 14.98 26.36
C ASP A 401 14.02 14.14 25.42
N PHE A 402 14.68 13.35 24.56
CA PHE A 402 14.00 12.45 23.63
C PHE A 402 13.12 11.39 24.34
N ASP A 403 13.53 10.90 25.51
CA ASP A 403 12.73 9.92 26.25
C ASP A 403 11.46 10.56 26.81
N GLU A 404 11.47 11.86 27.08
CA GLU A 404 10.27 12.63 27.41
C GLU A 404 9.38 12.84 26.18
N ILE A 405 9.95 13.21 25.03
CA ILE A 405 9.22 13.30 23.75
C ILE A 405 8.53 11.97 23.44
N HIS A 406 9.26 10.86 23.47
CA HIS A 406 8.71 9.54 23.23
C HIS A 406 7.61 9.17 24.25
N ARG A 407 7.77 9.60 25.52
CA ARG A 407 6.73 9.39 26.53
C ARG A 407 5.48 10.23 26.31
N ARG A 408 5.60 11.45 25.79
CA ARG A 408 4.52 12.45 25.77
C ARG A 408 4.11 12.91 24.37
N HIS A 409 4.58 12.25 23.30
CA HIS A 409 4.31 12.64 21.91
C HIS A 409 2.82 12.87 21.64
N HIS A 410 1.92 12.02 22.13
CA HIS A 410 0.46 12.19 22.02
C HIS A 410 -0.07 13.51 22.62
N GLU A 411 0.48 13.96 23.76
CA GLU A 411 0.15 15.27 24.36
C GLU A 411 0.66 16.41 23.49
N PHE A 412 1.88 16.27 22.95
CA PHE A 412 2.46 17.27 22.04
C PHE A 412 1.71 17.32 20.70
N SER A 413 1.27 16.18 20.16
CA SER A 413 0.44 16.11 18.96
C SER A 413 -0.84 16.91 19.15
N GLU A 414 -1.56 16.71 20.27
CA GLU A 414 -2.76 17.48 20.59
C GLU A 414 -2.48 18.99 20.63
N GLN A 415 -1.42 19.40 21.34
CA GLN A 415 -1.04 20.81 21.49
C GLN A 415 -0.70 21.46 20.14
N MET A 416 0.04 20.76 19.28
CA MET A 416 0.41 21.22 17.95
C MET A 416 -0.82 21.40 17.05
N VAL A 417 -1.72 20.40 17.01
CA VAL A 417 -2.97 20.51 16.24
C VAL A 417 -3.79 21.72 16.71
N ARG A 418 -3.92 21.94 18.02
CA ARG A 418 -4.64 23.12 18.56
C ARG A 418 -3.93 24.44 18.29
N SER A 419 -2.60 24.47 18.20
CA SER A 419 -1.86 25.68 17.81
C SER A 419 -2.13 26.03 16.35
N TRP A 420 -1.97 25.07 15.45
CA TRP A 420 -2.23 25.23 14.02
C TRP A 420 -3.67 25.61 13.70
N GLU A 421 -4.62 25.16 14.52
CA GLU A 421 -5.99 25.61 14.45
C GLU A 421 -6.13 27.12 14.71
N LYS A 422 -5.50 27.64 15.78
CA LYS A 422 -5.51 29.07 16.12
C LYS A 422 -4.82 29.93 15.05
N GLU A 423 -3.83 29.36 14.38
CA GLU A 423 -3.15 29.97 13.22
C GLU A 423 -3.97 29.89 11.92
N GLY A 424 -5.09 29.15 11.93
CA GLY A 424 -5.99 29.01 10.78
C GLY A 424 -5.49 28.07 9.68
N LEU A 425 -4.52 27.19 9.97
CA LEU A 425 -3.89 26.32 8.96
C LEU A 425 -4.86 25.29 8.36
N PHE A 426 -5.88 24.89 9.12
CA PHE A 426 -6.94 23.99 8.67
C PHE A 426 -8.07 24.66 7.88
N SER A 427 -8.04 26.00 7.76
CA SER A 427 -9.10 26.77 7.09
C SER A 427 -9.25 26.34 5.61
N GLY A 428 -10.49 25.98 5.25
CA GLY A 428 -10.86 25.46 3.94
C GLY A 428 -10.75 23.94 3.81
N PHE A 429 -10.34 23.22 4.86
CA PHE A 429 -10.22 21.75 4.88
C PHE A 429 -11.09 21.11 5.97
N LEU A 430 -10.98 21.66 7.19
CA LEU A 430 -11.67 21.17 8.38
C LEU A 430 -12.31 22.33 9.14
N ASN A 431 -13.45 22.07 9.78
CA ASN A 431 -14.08 23.00 10.71
C ASN A 431 -13.56 22.84 12.15
N HIS A 432 -13.93 23.76 13.04
CA HIS A 432 -13.47 23.76 14.44
C HIS A 432 -13.79 22.47 15.19
N ASP A 433 -14.99 21.93 15.03
CA ASP A 433 -15.42 20.73 15.74
C ASP A 433 -14.66 19.49 15.24
N GLU A 434 -14.39 19.42 13.93
CA GLU A 434 -13.55 18.38 13.33
C GLU A 434 -12.12 18.44 13.85
N VAL A 435 -11.49 19.62 13.87
CA VAL A 435 -10.11 19.79 14.36
C VAL A 435 -10.01 19.50 15.86
N SER A 436 -10.98 19.93 16.65
CA SER A 436 -11.03 19.67 18.10
C SER A 436 -11.16 18.16 18.40
N LEU A 437 -11.97 17.45 17.61
CA LEU A 437 -12.09 16.00 17.68
C LEU A 437 -10.78 15.30 17.26
N ILE A 438 -10.16 15.73 16.17
CA ILE A 438 -8.87 15.19 15.71
C ILE A 438 -7.78 15.37 16.77
N ALA A 439 -7.72 16.54 17.42
CA ALA A 439 -6.77 16.79 18.50
C ALA A 439 -6.99 15.83 19.69
N ASP A 440 -8.24 15.62 20.14
CA ASP A 440 -8.54 14.67 21.22
C ASP A 440 -8.27 13.21 20.79
N MET A 441 -8.49 12.86 19.52
CA MET A 441 -8.09 11.56 18.97
C MET A 441 -6.57 11.36 19.03
N CYS A 442 -5.78 12.37 18.63
CA CYS A 442 -4.31 12.32 18.73
C CYS A 442 -3.84 12.17 20.18
N LEU A 443 -4.51 12.82 21.14
CA LEU A 443 -4.21 12.64 22.55
C LEU A 443 -4.43 11.19 23.00
N ARG A 444 -5.54 10.57 22.56
CA ARG A 444 -6.03 9.28 23.10
C ARG A 444 -5.65 8.04 22.28
N HIS A 445 -4.86 8.19 21.23
CA HIS A 445 -4.56 7.09 20.30
C HIS A 445 -3.63 6.01 20.88
N ARG A 446 -3.03 6.19 22.07
CA ARG A 446 -2.12 5.20 22.70
C ARG A 446 -2.15 5.25 24.25
N LYS A 447 -1.33 4.41 24.87
CA LYS A 447 -0.95 4.41 26.31
C LYS A 447 -2.07 4.24 27.35
N LYS A 448 -3.07 3.40 27.04
CA LYS A 448 -4.18 3.07 27.97
C LYS A 448 -5.00 4.28 28.40
N MET A 449 -4.99 5.36 27.62
CA MET A 449 -5.91 6.46 27.86
C MET A 449 -7.35 5.96 27.74
N GLU A 450 -8.17 6.36 28.71
CA GLU A 450 -9.60 6.05 28.69
C GLU A 450 -10.25 6.75 27.50
N LEU A 451 -11.10 6.00 26.80
CA LEU A 451 -11.95 6.56 25.76
C LEU A 451 -12.96 7.53 26.40
N PRO A 452 -13.36 8.59 25.69
CA PRO A 452 -14.22 9.61 26.27
C PRO A 452 -15.63 9.11 26.60
N GLY A 453 -16.03 7.91 26.14
CA GLY A 453 -17.32 7.29 26.43
C GLY A 453 -18.47 8.03 25.75
N LYS A 454 -18.22 8.56 24.54
CA LYS A 454 -19.12 9.47 23.81
C LYS A 454 -19.60 8.87 22.50
N GLU A 455 -20.58 9.56 21.89
CA GLU A 455 -20.90 9.45 20.47
C GLU A 455 -19.57 9.64 19.67
N ARG A 456 -19.20 8.67 18.82
CA ARG A 456 -17.92 8.57 18.09
C ARG A 456 -16.73 7.85 18.74
N ASP A 457 -16.93 7.11 19.84
CA ASP A 457 -15.90 6.21 20.41
C ASP A 457 -15.25 5.27 19.35
N HIS A 458 -16.01 4.87 18.31
CA HIS A 458 -15.51 4.03 17.23
C HIS A 458 -14.32 4.65 16.49
N LEU A 459 -14.28 5.97 16.27
CA LEU A 459 -13.17 6.62 15.57
C LEU A 459 -11.84 6.46 16.33
N TYR A 460 -11.89 6.59 17.66
CA TYR A 460 -10.72 6.37 18.52
C TYR A 460 -10.26 4.92 18.47
N ILE A 461 -11.20 3.97 18.52
CA ILE A 461 -10.91 2.54 18.45
C ILE A 461 -10.26 2.20 17.12
N LEU A 462 -10.81 2.69 16.01
CA LEU A 462 -10.28 2.42 14.66
C LEU A 462 -8.89 3.01 14.48
N LEU A 463 -8.62 4.23 14.98
CA LEU A 463 -7.27 4.82 14.96
C LEU A 463 -6.26 3.99 15.74
N ARG A 464 -6.62 3.58 16.97
CA ARG A 464 -5.76 2.75 17.84
C ARG A 464 -5.38 1.43 17.17
N VAL A 465 -6.34 0.78 16.53
CA VAL A 465 -6.11 -0.49 15.85
C VAL A 465 -5.30 -0.27 14.58
N ALA A 466 -5.63 0.75 13.78
CA ALA A 466 -4.92 1.04 12.54
C ALA A 466 -3.44 1.30 12.78
N ASP A 467 -3.12 2.01 13.85
CA ASP A 467 -1.76 2.23 14.32
C ASP A 467 -1.12 0.96 14.89
N GLY A 468 -1.85 0.21 15.73
CA GLY A 468 -1.40 -1.07 16.28
C GLY A 468 -1.11 -2.15 15.23
N MET A 469 -1.69 -2.04 14.03
CA MET A 469 -1.43 -2.92 12.90
C MET A 469 -0.07 -2.65 12.22
N ASP A 470 0.55 -1.48 12.40
CA ASP A 470 1.86 -1.14 11.82
C ASP A 470 3.03 -1.38 12.81
N ASN A 471 3.04 -2.56 13.43
CA ASN A 471 3.96 -2.96 14.50
C ASN A 471 4.99 -4.02 14.06
N ASP A 472 5.56 -3.90 12.86
CA ASP A 472 6.53 -4.86 12.33
C ASP A 472 7.96 -4.31 12.23
N TYR A 473 8.86 -5.11 11.66
CA TYR A 473 10.29 -4.81 11.57
C TYR A 473 10.62 -3.50 10.85
N ARG A 474 9.72 -2.95 10.03
CA ARG A 474 9.90 -1.67 9.33
C ARG A 474 10.13 -0.53 10.32
N ARG A 475 9.45 -0.58 11.47
CA ARG A 475 9.59 0.37 12.59
C ARG A 475 10.96 0.33 13.27
N ALA A 476 11.76 -0.71 13.03
CA ALA A 476 12.98 -0.99 13.77
C ALA A 476 14.17 -1.27 12.85
N GLN A 477 14.19 -0.76 11.62
CA GLN A 477 15.33 -0.96 10.72
C GLN A 477 16.51 -0.04 11.06
N LYS A 478 16.20 1.24 11.31
CA LYS A 478 17.14 2.30 11.63
C LYS A 478 16.56 3.14 12.75
N ASN A 479 17.42 3.77 13.55
CA ASN A 479 16.97 4.82 14.45
C ASN A 479 16.69 6.10 13.66
N ASP A 480 16.20 7.10 14.38
CA ASP A 480 15.92 8.47 13.90
C ASP A 480 17.12 9.16 13.23
N GLU A 481 18.35 8.72 13.51
CA GLU A 481 19.59 9.24 12.90
C GLU A 481 20.03 8.43 11.67
N GLY A 482 19.21 7.45 11.24
CA GLY A 482 19.50 6.57 10.11
C GLY A 482 20.49 5.44 10.42
N THR A 483 20.87 5.26 11.68
CA THR A 483 21.83 4.23 12.14
C THR A 483 21.14 2.88 12.27
N LEU A 484 21.76 1.82 11.75
CA LEU A 484 21.21 0.46 11.78
C LEU A 484 21.29 -0.15 13.18
N TYR A 485 20.34 -1.03 13.51
CA TYR A 485 20.36 -1.76 14.79
C TYR A 485 21.67 -2.50 15.08
N SER A 486 22.28 -3.10 14.05
CA SER A 486 23.56 -3.82 14.16
C SER A 486 24.71 -2.93 14.67
N GLU A 487 24.58 -1.62 14.54
CA GLU A 487 25.54 -0.62 14.97
C GLU A 487 25.17 -0.03 16.35
N LEU A 488 23.89 -0.11 16.74
CA LEU A 488 23.33 0.48 17.97
C LEU A 488 23.30 -0.48 19.16
N ASP A 489 23.21 -1.79 18.92
CA ASP A 489 22.84 -2.78 19.94
C ASP A 489 23.67 -2.70 21.24
N LYS A 490 24.94 -2.30 21.16
CA LYS A 490 25.85 -2.18 22.32
C LYS A 490 25.57 -0.99 23.24
N HIS A 491 24.75 -0.04 22.80
CA HIS A 491 24.49 1.23 23.49
C HIS A 491 23.04 1.36 23.99
N LEU A 492 22.15 0.45 23.61
CA LEU A 492 20.76 0.43 24.06
C LEU A 492 20.64 -0.14 25.47
N ASN A 493 19.75 0.45 26.27
CA ASN A 493 19.31 -0.17 27.51
C ASN A 493 18.50 -1.44 27.21
N GLU A 494 18.29 -2.29 28.22
CA GLU A 494 17.66 -3.59 28.03
C GLU A 494 16.20 -3.48 27.53
N ASP A 495 15.43 -2.51 28.01
CA ASP A 495 14.04 -2.32 27.61
C ASP A 495 13.93 -1.87 26.15
N SER A 496 14.76 -0.89 25.74
CA SER A 496 14.85 -0.43 24.35
C SER A 496 15.31 -1.55 23.41
N ARG A 497 16.26 -2.40 23.85
CA ARG A 497 16.68 -3.56 23.07
C ARG A 497 15.53 -4.56 22.89
N ARG A 498 14.82 -4.91 23.96
CA ARG A 498 13.68 -5.85 23.88
C ARG A 498 12.59 -5.32 22.97
N GLU A 499 12.24 -4.04 23.07
CA GLU A 499 11.26 -3.39 22.19
C GLU A 499 11.70 -3.48 20.73
N TRP A 500 12.96 -3.16 20.45
CA TRP A 500 13.52 -3.23 19.11
C TRP A 500 13.52 -4.64 18.52
N GLU A 501 14.02 -5.61 19.29
CA GLU A 501 14.05 -7.02 18.91
C GLU A 501 12.64 -7.57 18.68
N SER A 502 11.65 -7.09 19.45
CA SER A 502 10.25 -7.49 19.27
C SER A 502 9.67 -7.03 17.95
N HIS A 503 9.95 -5.79 17.52
CA HIS A 503 9.59 -5.32 16.18
C HIS A 503 10.31 -6.12 15.10
N GLN A 504 11.61 -6.35 15.23
CA GLN A 504 12.40 -7.13 14.27
C GLN A 504 11.88 -8.57 14.10
N ALA A 505 11.29 -9.15 15.14
CA ALA A 505 10.73 -10.49 15.13
C ALA A 505 9.42 -10.61 14.32
N VAL A 506 8.71 -9.51 14.06
CA VAL A 506 7.48 -9.47 13.28
C VAL A 506 7.78 -9.12 11.83
N LEU A 507 7.38 -9.97 10.90
CA LEU A 507 7.62 -9.80 9.46
C LEU A 507 6.51 -9.03 8.76
N GLY A 508 5.30 -9.04 9.31
CA GLY A 508 4.17 -8.33 8.76
C GLY A 508 2.86 -8.79 9.36
N LEU A 509 1.78 -8.17 8.91
CA LEU A 509 0.42 -8.45 9.37
C LEU A 509 -0.52 -8.56 8.17
N SER A 510 -1.42 -9.53 8.23
CA SER A 510 -2.52 -9.67 7.27
C SER A 510 -3.84 -9.65 8.03
N LEU A 511 -4.82 -8.93 7.49
CA LEU A 511 -6.19 -8.90 8.00
C LEU A 511 -7.06 -9.76 7.08
N ASN A 512 -7.56 -10.88 7.60
CA ASN A 512 -8.54 -11.71 6.92
C ASN A 512 -9.95 -11.41 7.46
N ILE A 513 -10.84 -11.02 6.56
CA ILE A 513 -12.22 -10.64 6.82
C ILE A 513 -13.13 -11.69 6.20
N ARG A 514 -13.96 -12.30 7.04
CA ARG A 514 -15.01 -13.22 6.63
C ARG A 514 -16.20 -13.10 7.55
N ASP A 515 -17.38 -12.88 6.97
CA ASP A 515 -18.60 -12.66 7.74
C ASP A 515 -18.41 -11.53 8.77
N ASP A 516 -18.73 -11.77 10.05
CA ASP A 516 -18.50 -10.84 11.17
C ASP A 516 -17.16 -11.09 11.90
N VAL A 517 -16.26 -11.86 11.30
CA VAL A 517 -14.98 -12.27 11.90
C VAL A 517 -13.82 -11.49 11.27
N LEU A 518 -13.07 -10.78 12.11
CA LEU A 518 -11.79 -10.18 11.75
C LEU A 518 -10.67 -11.03 12.33
N THR A 519 -9.86 -11.63 11.46
CA THR A 519 -8.70 -12.43 11.85
C THR A 519 -7.42 -11.66 11.52
N PHE A 520 -6.73 -11.19 12.56
CA PHE A 520 -5.42 -10.56 12.45
C PHE A 520 -4.35 -11.66 12.46
N VAL A 521 -3.72 -11.88 11.31
CA VAL A 521 -2.68 -12.88 11.12
C VAL A 521 -1.33 -12.18 11.23
N MET A 522 -0.64 -12.41 12.34
CA MET A 522 0.69 -11.87 12.59
C MET A 522 1.75 -12.88 12.19
N ILE A 523 2.62 -12.50 11.27
CA ILE A 523 3.63 -13.38 10.69
C ILE A 523 4.96 -13.05 11.36
N VAL A 524 5.58 -14.04 12.00
CA VAL A 524 6.77 -13.86 12.85
C VAL A 524 7.89 -14.79 12.44
N ARG A 525 9.13 -14.35 12.70
CA ARG A 525 10.34 -15.18 12.56
C ARG A 525 10.84 -15.74 13.90
N ASP A 526 10.36 -15.18 15.01
CA ASP A 526 10.72 -15.56 16.37
C ASP A 526 9.55 -15.19 17.30
N ARG A 527 8.75 -16.19 17.66
CA ARG A 527 7.56 -15.96 18.49
C ARG A 527 7.88 -15.44 19.89
N GLU A 528 8.99 -15.85 20.49
CA GLU A 528 9.36 -15.42 21.85
C GLU A 528 9.72 -13.95 21.87
N LYS A 529 10.52 -13.49 20.90
CA LYS A 529 10.86 -12.07 20.77
C LYS A 529 9.66 -11.22 20.37
N ALA A 530 8.80 -11.71 19.49
CA ALA A 530 7.60 -11.00 19.05
C ALA A 530 6.53 -10.82 20.15
N PHE A 531 6.68 -11.47 21.30
CA PHE A 531 5.66 -11.51 22.36
C PHE A 531 5.10 -10.14 22.76
N VAL A 532 5.96 -9.13 22.90
CA VAL A 532 5.53 -7.76 23.25
C VAL A 532 4.57 -7.20 22.20
N LYS A 533 4.89 -7.36 20.91
CA LYS A 533 4.04 -6.89 19.80
C LYS A 533 2.75 -7.68 19.65
N ILE A 534 2.78 -8.98 19.97
CA ILE A 534 1.55 -9.80 20.07
C ILE A 534 0.61 -9.21 21.12
N GLN A 535 1.12 -8.92 22.32
CA GLN A 535 0.31 -8.35 23.40
C GLN A 535 -0.20 -6.94 23.07
N ASP A 536 0.60 -6.12 22.41
CA ASP A 536 0.18 -4.81 21.94
C ASP A 536 -1.01 -4.93 20.97
N LEU A 537 -0.92 -5.80 19.98
CA LEU A 537 -2.00 -6.04 19.02
C LEU A 537 -3.27 -6.59 19.70
N GLU A 538 -3.14 -7.59 20.58
CA GLU A 538 -4.26 -8.12 21.37
C GLU A 538 -4.98 -7.01 22.15
N ARG A 539 -4.20 -6.14 22.79
CA ARG A 539 -4.73 -5.08 23.62
C ARG A 539 -5.40 -3.98 22.80
N GLU A 540 -4.79 -3.56 21.68
CA GLU A 540 -5.33 -2.48 20.85
C GLU A 540 -6.54 -2.95 20.03
N THR A 541 -6.65 -4.25 19.72
CA THR A 541 -7.84 -4.84 19.07
C THR A 541 -8.98 -5.21 20.02
N GLU A 542 -8.73 -5.32 21.33
CA GLU A 542 -9.77 -5.68 22.32
C GLU A 542 -11.05 -4.82 22.22
N PRO A 543 -10.98 -3.47 22.07
CA PRO A 543 -12.18 -2.65 21.95
C PRO A 543 -13.00 -2.92 20.68
N LEU A 544 -12.41 -3.50 19.61
CA LEU A 544 -13.14 -3.87 18.40
C LEU A 544 -14.12 -5.03 18.62
N LYS A 545 -13.97 -5.81 19.70
CA LYS A 545 -14.91 -6.87 20.07
C LYS A 545 -16.33 -6.35 20.34
N ARG A 546 -16.49 -5.03 20.52
CA ARG A 546 -17.79 -4.36 20.57
C ARG A 546 -18.57 -4.47 19.25
N TYR A 547 -17.86 -4.67 18.14
CA TYR A 547 -18.42 -4.61 16.78
C TYR A 547 -18.22 -5.91 15.99
N TYR A 548 -17.14 -6.65 16.26
CA TYR A 548 -16.76 -7.84 15.50
C TYR A 548 -16.34 -9.00 16.38
N LYS A 549 -16.35 -10.21 15.82
CA LYS A 549 -15.61 -11.34 16.39
C LYS A 549 -14.14 -11.20 16.01
N ILE A 550 -13.29 -10.96 17.00
CA ILE A 550 -11.85 -10.79 16.79
C ILE A 550 -11.12 -12.11 17.02
N ARG A 551 -10.23 -12.46 16.09
CA ARG A 551 -9.25 -13.56 16.22
C ARG A 551 -7.86 -13.02 15.93
N ILE A 552 -6.88 -13.52 16.67
CA ILE A 552 -5.47 -13.26 16.42
C ILE A 552 -4.81 -14.61 16.19
N GLU A 553 -4.15 -14.75 15.04
CA GLU A 553 -3.42 -15.93 14.63
C GLU A 553 -1.93 -15.56 14.50
N ILE A 554 -1.06 -16.39 15.06
CA ILE A 554 0.38 -16.20 15.00
C ILE A 554 0.96 -17.30 14.12
N ILE A 555 1.63 -16.90 13.04
CA ILE A 555 2.30 -17.81 12.12
C ILE A 555 3.80 -17.62 12.28
N ASP A 556 4.46 -18.61 12.87
CA ASP A 556 5.92 -18.66 12.91
C ASP A 556 6.43 -19.30 11.61
N ILE A 557 7.15 -18.53 10.80
CA ILE A 557 7.70 -19.01 9.53
C ILE A 557 8.89 -19.96 9.73
N THR A 558 9.41 -20.11 10.96
CA THR A 558 10.54 -21.00 11.25
C THR A 558 10.10 -22.43 11.62
N ASP A 559 8.85 -22.61 12.03
CA ASP A 559 8.31 -23.84 12.63
C ASP A 559 7.99 -24.99 11.65
N GLU A 560 8.27 -24.84 10.35
CA GLU A 560 8.04 -25.90 9.33
C GLU A 560 9.28 -26.16 8.46
#